data_AF-A0A7X3C309-F1
#
_entry.id   AF-A0A7X3C309-F1
#
_cell.length_a   1.000
_cell.length_b   1.000
_cell.length_c   1.000
_cell.angle_alpha   90.00
_cell.angle_beta   90.00
_cell.angle_gamma   90.00
#
_symmetry.space_group_name_H-M   'P 1'
#
loop_
_entity.id
_entity.type
_entity.pdbx_description
1 polymer ?
#
loop_
_entity_poly.entity_id
_entity_poly.type
_entity_poly.pdbx_seq_one_letter_code
_entity_poly.pdbx_strand_id
1 'polypeptide(L)'
;MKKWLKICLAVFALMLGSTTISTVNAHASSFSYFGSNGTKTYRHKVISYQKYTLNKTFYNSNLDVGDTSTGGVKNGKIQLYHLYVFHVSPKVSRYQTWIKITGHVYNYDNAPTNNVWGATNMNVITKKYVLRIQDSTSAGYTFSESTSKSPILFSKAGLAPGEDEGFQLLAHSKTATNRLGQTTITLFMVGHYKNLKLNLK
;
A
#
# COMPACT_ATOMS: atom_id res chain seq x y z
N MET A 1 -29.33 16.76 -38.64
CA MET A 1 -28.54 17.06 -37.42
C MET A 1 -28.33 15.79 -36.59
N LYS A 2 -27.35 14.94 -36.91
CA LYS A 2 -27.13 13.64 -36.22
C LYS A 2 -25.64 13.21 -36.11
N LYS A 3 -24.69 14.16 -36.13
CA LYS A 3 -23.25 13.85 -36.02
C LYS A 3 -22.54 14.45 -34.80
N TRP A 4 -23.19 15.28 -33.99
CA TRP A 4 -22.55 15.98 -32.87
C TRP A 4 -22.77 15.35 -31.48
N LEU A 5 -23.63 14.33 -31.35
CA LEU A 5 -23.94 13.73 -30.04
C LEU A 5 -23.00 12.57 -29.64
N LYS A 6 -22.15 12.09 -30.55
CA LYS A 6 -21.25 10.95 -30.28
C LYS A 6 -19.85 11.35 -29.80
N ILE A 7 -19.50 12.64 -29.87
CA ILE A 7 -18.18 13.12 -29.44
C ILE A 7 -18.15 13.42 -27.93
N CYS A 8 -19.29 13.76 -27.32
CA CYS A 8 -19.33 14.06 -25.88
C CYS A 8 -19.19 12.82 -24.96
N LEU A 9 -19.49 11.61 -25.44
CA LEU A 9 -19.28 10.38 -24.64
C LEU A 9 -17.85 9.83 -24.71
N ALA A 10 -17.10 10.13 -25.78
CA ALA A 10 -15.73 9.63 -25.93
C ALA A 10 -14.72 10.46 -25.13
N VAL A 11 -14.99 11.73 -24.87
CA VAL A 11 -14.08 12.61 -24.10
C VAL A 11 -14.23 12.42 -22.59
N PHE A 12 -15.41 12.00 -22.10
CA PHE A 12 -15.60 11.76 -20.67
C PHE A 12 -14.96 10.44 -20.17
N ALA A 13 -14.75 9.48 -21.07
CA ALA A 13 -14.07 8.22 -20.76
C ALA A 13 -12.54 8.36 -20.64
N LEU A 14 -11.96 9.47 -21.09
CA LEU A 14 -10.51 9.75 -21.01
C LEU A 14 -10.09 10.52 -19.75
N MET A 15 -11.04 10.98 -18.93
CA MET A 15 -10.76 11.77 -17.70
C MET A 15 -11.06 11.03 -16.39
N LEU A 16 -11.54 9.79 -16.43
CA LEU A 16 -11.79 8.97 -15.24
C LEU A 16 -10.93 7.72 -15.27
N GLY A 17 -9.69 7.89 -14.82
CA GLY A 17 -8.73 6.81 -14.67
C GLY A 17 -9.31 5.63 -13.89
N SER A 18 -9.21 4.45 -14.50
CA SER A 18 -9.20 3.13 -13.85
C SER A 18 -10.38 2.87 -12.90
N THR A 19 -11.47 2.30 -13.44
CA THR A 19 -12.52 1.66 -12.64
C THR A 19 -11.94 0.48 -11.86
N THR A 20 -11.60 0.71 -10.59
CA THR A 20 -11.34 -0.38 -9.63
C THR A 20 -12.67 -1.07 -9.34
N ILE A 21 -12.79 -2.34 -9.74
CA ILE A 21 -13.97 -3.16 -9.42
C ILE A 21 -13.89 -3.55 -7.94
N SER A 22 -14.67 -2.87 -7.09
CA SER A 22 -14.87 -3.23 -5.68
C SER A 22 -15.83 -4.43 -5.62
N THR A 23 -15.34 -5.64 -5.41
CA THR A 23 -16.22 -6.79 -5.07
C THR A 23 -16.40 -6.85 -3.55
N VAL A 24 -17.62 -6.64 -3.06
CA VAL A 24 -17.99 -6.83 -1.65
C VAL A 24 -18.48 -8.27 -1.48
N ASN A 25 -17.64 -9.16 -0.94
CA ASN A 25 -18.04 -10.54 -0.65
C ASN A 25 -18.37 -10.65 0.85
N ALA A 26 -19.66 -10.79 1.16
CA ALA A 26 -20.21 -10.77 2.52
C ALA A 26 -20.29 -12.15 3.19
N HIS A 27 -19.32 -13.05 2.95
CA HIS A 27 -19.16 -14.26 3.74
C HIS A 27 -18.09 -14.04 4.80
N ALA A 28 -18.31 -14.57 6.02
CA ALA A 28 -17.42 -14.45 7.18
C ALA A 28 -15.99 -14.91 6.84
N SER A 29 -15.21 -13.94 6.36
CA SER A 29 -13.80 -14.08 6.01
C SER A 29 -12.98 -13.94 7.28
N SER A 30 -11.77 -14.48 7.27
CA SER A 30 -10.79 -14.19 8.31
C SER A 30 -9.73 -13.26 7.73
N PHE A 31 -9.36 -12.22 8.48
CA PHE A 31 -8.18 -11.44 8.14
C PHE A 31 -7.00 -11.98 8.92
N SER A 32 -5.87 -12.16 8.23
CA SER A 32 -4.62 -12.50 8.88
C SER A 32 -3.83 -11.24 9.18
N TYR A 33 -3.22 -11.20 10.36
CA TYR A 33 -2.19 -10.23 10.72
C TYR A 33 -0.99 -10.97 11.29
N PHE A 34 0.14 -10.29 11.35
CA PHE A 34 1.39 -10.92 11.68
C PHE A 34 1.82 -10.59 13.11
N GLY A 35 2.69 -11.42 13.69
CA GLY A 35 3.43 -11.10 14.89
C GLY A 35 4.90 -11.29 14.65
N SER A 36 5.73 -10.66 15.47
CA SER A 36 7.18 -10.87 15.47
C SER A 36 7.76 -10.71 14.05
N ASN A 37 7.42 -9.60 13.39
CA ASN A 37 7.87 -9.21 12.04
C ASN A 37 7.54 -10.21 10.92
N GLY A 38 6.39 -10.91 11.01
CA GLY A 38 5.97 -11.86 9.97
C GLY A 38 6.22 -13.32 10.31
N THR A 39 6.86 -13.63 11.44
CA THR A 39 7.18 -15.01 11.86
C THR A 39 5.99 -15.74 12.48
N LYS A 40 5.01 -15.00 13.04
CA LYS A 40 3.74 -15.56 13.50
C LYS A 40 2.60 -15.03 12.66
N THR A 41 1.61 -15.87 12.38
CA THR A 41 0.38 -15.49 11.69
C THR A 41 -0.80 -15.70 12.62
N TYR A 42 -1.58 -14.65 12.82
CA TYR A 42 -2.82 -14.67 13.57
C TYR A 42 -3.99 -14.48 12.62
N ARG A 43 -5.18 -14.99 12.99
CA ARG A 43 -6.40 -14.87 12.20
C ARG A 43 -7.54 -14.36 13.06
N HIS A 44 -8.25 -13.35 12.56
CA HIS A 44 -9.45 -12.80 13.18
C HIS A 44 -10.62 -12.95 12.22
N LYS A 45 -11.78 -13.37 12.74
CA LYS A 45 -13.02 -13.30 11.98
C LYS A 45 -13.39 -11.83 11.74
N VAL A 46 -13.75 -11.51 10.50
CA VAL A 46 -14.26 -10.18 10.14
C VAL A 46 -15.78 -10.21 10.04
N ILE A 47 -16.38 -9.05 10.27
CA ILE A 47 -17.78 -8.79 9.95
C ILE A 47 -17.92 -8.72 8.43
N SER A 48 -17.04 -7.96 7.79
CA SER A 48 -17.02 -7.77 6.34
C SER A 48 -15.63 -7.36 5.86
N TYR A 49 -15.40 -7.49 4.55
CA TYR A 49 -14.24 -6.86 3.92
C TYR A 49 -14.54 -6.40 2.50
N GLN A 50 -13.77 -5.42 2.06
CA GLN A 50 -13.73 -4.94 0.68
C GLN A 50 -12.33 -5.13 0.14
N LYS A 51 -12.22 -5.68 -1.07
CA LYS A 51 -10.97 -5.83 -1.81
C LYS A 51 -10.97 -4.87 -2.99
N TYR A 52 -9.86 -4.17 -3.15
CA TYR A 52 -9.61 -3.25 -4.26
C TYR A 52 -8.31 -3.66 -4.94
N THR A 53 -8.36 -3.85 -6.26
CA THR A 53 -7.17 -4.10 -7.08
C THR A 53 -6.51 -2.77 -7.42
N LEU A 54 -5.23 -2.61 -7.05
CA LEU A 54 -4.47 -1.39 -7.27
C LEU A 54 -3.68 -1.43 -8.58
N ASN A 55 -2.94 -2.53 -8.82
CA ASN A 55 -2.02 -2.71 -9.95
C ASN A 55 -1.15 -1.48 -10.23
N LYS A 56 -0.48 -0.95 -9.19
CA LYS A 56 0.40 0.22 -9.30
C LYS A 56 1.85 -0.17 -9.10
N THR A 57 2.72 0.33 -9.97
CA THR A 57 4.15 0.12 -9.89
C THR A 57 4.86 1.44 -9.64
N PHE A 58 5.74 1.48 -8.65
CA PHE A 58 6.66 2.57 -8.41
C PHE A 58 8.07 2.07 -8.69
N TYR A 59 8.85 2.86 -9.42
CA TYR A 59 10.24 2.52 -9.69
C TYR A 59 11.14 3.22 -8.68
N ASN A 60 12.17 2.50 -8.25
CA ASN A 60 13.30 3.10 -7.56
C ASN A 60 14.36 3.42 -8.62
N SER A 61 14.76 4.68 -8.68
CA SER A 61 15.89 5.16 -9.47
C SER A 61 16.85 5.82 -8.50
N ASN A 62 18.14 5.51 -8.60
CA ASN A 62 19.19 6.17 -7.80
C ASN A 62 19.13 7.67 -8.04
N LEU A 63 18.52 8.38 -7.10
CA LEU A 63 18.87 9.74 -6.71
C LEU A 63 18.78 9.72 -5.18
N ASP A 64 19.72 9.00 -4.56
CA ASP A 64 19.86 8.99 -3.11
C ASP A 64 20.27 10.38 -2.63
N VAL A 65 19.78 10.78 -1.46
CA VAL A 65 20.45 11.68 -0.50
C VAL A 65 21.46 12.65 -1.14
N GLY A 66 20.96 13.65 -1.86
CA GLY A 66 21.76 14.84 -2.20
C GLY A 66 22.59 14.80 -3.48
N ASP A 67 22.14 14.17 -4.57
CA ASP A 67 22.74 14.40 -5.89
C ASP A 67 21.72 14.96 -6.90
N THR A 68 21.99 16.17 -7.37
CA THR A 68 21.26 16.87 -8.44
C THR A 68 21.95 16.64 -9.78
N SER A 69 21.91 15.42 -10.31
CA SER A 69 22.35 15.19 -11.69
C SER A 69 21.63 14.03 -12.40
N THR A 70 21.28 14.33 -13.64
CA THR A 70 20.61 13.52 -14.68
C THR A 70 21.10 12.07 -14.84
N GLY A 71 20.22 11.06 -14.68
CA GLY A 71 20.53 9.68 -15.10
C GLY A 71 19.43 8.62 -14.85
N GLY A 72 18.91 7.99 -15.91
CA GLY A 72 17.72 7.12 -15.91
C GLY A 72 17.90 5.66 -15.49
N VAL A 73 18.76 5.36 -14.51
CA VAL A 73 18.98 3.97 -14.06
C VAL A 73 17.98 3.60 -12.98
N LYS A 74 17.11 2.65 -13.31
CA LYS A 74 16.17 2.06 -12.35
C LYS A 74 16.90 0.93 -11.62
N ASN A 75 16.84 0.91 -10.29
CA ASN A 75 17.44 -0.12 -9.44
C ASN A 75 16.43 -1.17 -8.97
N GLY A 76 15.14 -0.92 -9.25
CA GLY A 76 14.10 -1.91 -9.07
C GLY A 76 12.71 -1.29 -9.11
N LYS A 77 11.75 -2.02 -8.55
CA LYS A 77 10.36 -1.54 -8.42
C LYS A 77 9.63 -2.08 -7.20
N ILE A 78 8.60 -1.36 -6.76
CA ILE A 78 7.55 -1.85 -5.86
C ILE A 78 6.25 -1.94 -6.64
N GLN A 79 5.59 -3.09 -6.57
CA GLN A 79 4.29 -3.34 -7.18
C GLN A 79 3.23 -3.53 -6.10
N LEU A 80 2.20 -2.69 -6.11
CA LEU A 80 1.01 -2.81 -5.26
C LEU A 80 -0.07 -3.57 -5.99
N TYR A 81 -0.53 -4.68 -5.40
CA TYR A 81 -1.55 -5.54 -5.98
C TYR A 81 -2.94 -5.22 -5.46
N HIS A 82 -3.11 -5.29 -4.14
CA HIS A 82 -4.45 -5.17 -3.55
C HIS A 82 -4.42 -4.36 -2.27
N LEU A 83 -5.48 -3.58 -2.07
CA LEU A 83 -5.87 -3.02 -0.79
C LEU A 83 -7.10 -3.78 -0.28
N TYR A 84 -7.08 -4.13 1.00
CA TYR A 84 -8.21 -4.70 1.70
C TYR A 84 -8.62 -3.77 2.83
N VAL A 85 -9.92 -3.57 2.99
CA VAL A 85 -10.54 -2.91 4.13
C VAL A 85 -11.32 -3.98 4.89
N PHE A 86 -10.96 -4.23 6.14
CA PHE A 86 -11.60 -5.22 6.99
C PHE A 86 -12.32 -4.52 8.13
N HIS A 87 -13.56 -4.93 8.38
CA HIS A 87 -14.35 -4.47 9.53
C HIS A 87 -14.44 -5.57 10.56
N VAL A 88 -14.07 -5.24 11.79
CA VAL A 88 -13.90 -6.20 12.89
C VAL A 88 -14.79 -5.78 14.05
N SER A 89 -15.42 -6.77 14.71
CA SER A 89 -16.28 -6.49 15.85
C SER A 89 -15.47 -5.94 17.03
N PRO A 90 -15.97 -4.90 17.74
CA PRO A 90 -15.35 -4.44 18.98
C PRO A 90 -15.26 -5.52 20.05
N LYS A 91 -16.06 -6.58 19.96
CA LYS A 91 -16.00 -7.72 20.89
C LYS A 91 -14.72 -8.55 20.75
N VAL A 92 -14.03 -8.49 19.59
CA VAL A 92 -12.85 -9.31 19.30
C VAL A 92 -11.58 -8.50 19.05
N SER A 93 -11.72 -7.19 18.76
CA SER A 93 -10.58 -6.30 18.57
C SER A 93 -10.91 -4.88 19.02
N ARG A 94 -9.94 -4.22 19.66
CA ARG A 94 -10.01 -2.78 19.98
C ARG A 94 -9.94 -1.89 18.72
N TYR A 95 -9.58 -2.46 17.58
CA TYR A 95 -9.50 -1.78 16.30
C TYR A 95 -10.60 -2.31 15.39
N GLN A 96 -11.54 -1.44 15.05
CA GLN A 96 -12.75 -1.80 14.31
C GLN A 96 -12.53 -1.81 12.80
N THR A 97 -11.51 -1.10 12.30
CA THR A 97 -11.15 -1.08 10.89
C THR A 97 -9.67 -1.40 10.70
N TRP A 98 -9.37 -2.34 9.80
CA TRP A 98 -8.02 -2.71 9.40
C TRP A 98 -7.84 -2.54 7.90
N ILE A 99 -6.74 -1.91 7.50
CA ILE A 99 -6.31 -1.78 6.12
C ILE A 99 -5.12 -2.71 5.91
N LYS A 100 -5.17 -3.51 4.85
CA LYS A 100 -4.04 -4.31 4.40
C LYS A 100 -3.67 -3.97 2.97
N ILE A 101 -2.43 -3.61 2.73
CA ILE A 101 -1.87 -3.44 1.39
C ILE A 101 -0.93 -4.61 1.11
N THR A 102 -1.09 -5.21 -0.07
CA THR A 102 -0.27 -6.33 -0.54
C THR A 102 0.49 -5.94 -1.79
N GLY A 103 1.70 -6.45 -1.93
CA GLY A 103 2.57 -6.13 -3.05
C GLY A 103 3.88 -6.90 -3.01
N HIS A 104 4.74 -6.62 -3.98
CA HIS A 104 6.11 -7.13 -4.06
C HIS A 104 7.11 -6.00 -4.22
N VAL A 105 8.29 -6.20 -3.69
CA VAL A 105 9.50 -5.43 -3.95
C VAL A 105 10.39 -6.25 -4.88
N TYR A 106 11.03 -5.59 -5.85
CA TYR A 106 11.93 -6.21 -6.81
C TYR A 106 13.20 -5.40 -6.91
N ASN A 107 14.35 -6.06 -6.88
CA ASN A 107 15.61 -5.50 -7.34
C ASN A 107 15.95 -6.00 -8.72
N TYR A 108 16.54 -5.13 -9.52
CA TYR A 108 17.11 -5.57 -10.80
C TYR A 108 18.50 -6.16 -10.59
N ASP A 109 18.94 -6.99 -11.53
CA ASP A 109 20.25 -7.67 -11.46
C ASP A 109 21.42 -6.70 -11.38
N ASN A 110 21.26 -5.50 -11.96
CA ASN A 110 22.25 -4.44 -11.96
C ASN A 110 22.11 -3.45 -10.77
N ALA A 111 21.24 -3.75 -9.80
CA ALA A 111 21.06 -2.90 -8.62
C ALA A 111 22.29 -2.97 -7.68
N PRO A 112 22.56 -1.92 -6.90
CA PRO A 112 23.53 -1.99 -5.81
C PRO A 112 23.16 -3.06 -4.79
N THR A 113 24.17 -3.71 -4.19
CA THR A 113 24.00 -4.79 -3.20
C THR A 113 23.29 -4.35 -1.92
N ASN A 114 23.25 -3.04 -1.64
CA ASN A 114 22.59 -2.45 -0.48
C ASN A 114 21.35 -1.62 -0.88
N ASN A 115 20.65 -1.97 -1.96
CA ASN A 115 19.47 -1.22 -2.37
C ASN A 115 18.33 -1.36 -1.33
N VAL A 116 18.15 -0.34 -0.51
CA VAL A 116 17.16 -0.29 0.57
C VAL A 116 15.88 0.36 0.07
N TRP A 117 14.75 -0.29 0.35
CA TRP A 117 13.43 0.15 -0.11
C TRP A 117 12.64 0.96 0.91
N GLY A 118 13.11 0.98 2.15
CA GLY A 118 12.48 1.62 3.30
C GLY A 118 13.29 2.77 3.88
N ALA A 119 13.13 3.00 5.18
CA ALA A 119 13.81 4.08 5.88
C ALA A 119 15.31 3.82 6.02
N THR A 120 16.11 4.56 5.27
CA THR A 120 17.58 4.59 5.32
C THR A 120 18.12 4.79 6.74
N ASN A 121 17.37 5.48 7.61
CA ASN A 121 17.66 5.63 9.03
C ASN A 121 16.60 4.93 9.89
N MET A 122 16.87 3.73 10.40
CA MET A 122 15.97 3.02 11.32
C MET A 122 15.86 3.64 12.73
N ASN A 123 16.41 4.84 12.96
CA ASN A 123 16.31 5.53 14.24
C ASN A 123 14.92 6.15 14.40
N VAL A 124 14.11 5.53 15.28
CA VAL A 124 12.93 5.98 16.07
C VAL A 124 11.78 6.76 15.36
N ILE A 125 12.05 7.56 14.34
CA ILE A 125 11.12 8.52 13.73
C ILE A 125 10.53 7.99 12.41
N THR A 126 11.25 7.17 11.65
CA THR A 126 10.90 6.81 10.26
C THR A 126 10.01 5.58 10.10
N LYS A 127 10.04 4.63 11.06
CA LYS A 127 9.17 3.43 11.06
C LYS A 127 7.67 3.77 11.00
N LYS A 128 7.30 4.94 11.53
CA LYS A 128 5.91 5.41 11.59
C LYS A 128 5.34 5.82 10.22
N TYR A 129 6.17 5.98 9.19
CA TYR A 129 5.76 6.58 7.92
C TYR A 129 5.90 5.66 6.70
N VAL A 130 6.20 4.37 6.88
CA VAL A 130 6.28 3.41 5.75
C VAL A 130 4.98 3.38 4.95
N LEU A 131 3.85 3.40 5.67
CA LEU A 131 2.53 3.50 5.09
C LEU A 131 1.73 4.57 5.84
N ARG A 132 1.14 5.50 5.09
CA ARG A 132 0.11 6.40 5.61
C ARG A 132 -1.15 6.25 4.77
N ILE A 133 -2.28 6.13 5.44
CA ILE A 133 -3.61 6.14 4.84
C ILE A 133 -4.27 7.44 5.26
N GLN A 134 -4.59 8.30 4.30
CA GLN A 134 -5.41 9.48 4.49
C GLN A 134 -6.69 9.26 3.72
N ASP A 135 -7.82 9.22 4.39
CA ASP A 135 -9.11 9.16 3.74
C ASP A 135 -9.94 10.41 4.08
N SER A 136 -11.12 10.51 3.46
CA SER A 136 -12.07 11.59 3.74
C SER A 136 -12.78 11.43 5.09
N THR A 137 -12.42 10.42 5.90
CA THR A 137 -13.04 10.14 7.19
C THR A 137 -12.11 10.53 8.33
N SER A 138 -12.66 10.73 9.53
CA SER A 138 -11.85 10.97 10.74
C SER A 138 -11.28 9.68 11.34
N ALA A 139 -11.19 8.59 10.55
CA ALA A 139 -10.79 7.29 11.08
C ALA A 139 -9.38 7.28 11.68
N GLY A 140 -8.45 8.12 11.22
CA GLY A 140 -7.14 8.26 11.88
C GLY A 140 -6.34 6.96 11.90
N TYR A 141 -6.03 6.42 10.71
CA TYR A 141 -5.28 5.18 10.59
C TYR A 141 -3.86 5.29 11.13
N THR A 142 -3.47 4.28 11.91
CA THR A 142 -2.10 4.11 12.40
C THR A 142 -1.46 2.90 11.74
N PHE A 143 -0.31 3.09 11.11
CA PHE A 143 0.50 2.00 10.59
C PHE A 143 1.07 1.13 11.72
N SER A 144 1.11 -0.19 11.51
CA SER A 144 1.59 -1.15 12.49
C SER A 144 2.64 -2.08 11.88
N GLU A 145 3.91 -1.76 12.10
CA GLU A 145 5.05 -2.61 11.74
C GLU A 145 4.94 -4.00 12.37
N SER A 146 4.62 -4.05 13.68
CA SER A 146 4.55 -5.30 14.45
C SER A 146 3.48 -6.26 13.95
N THR A 147 2.46 -5.75 13.26
CA THR A 147 1.40 -6.58 12.66
C THR A 147 1.54 -6.78 11.16
N SER A 148 2.55 -6.17 10.53
CA SER A 148 2.87 -6.28 9.11
C SER A 148 3.86 -7.41 8.82
N LYS A 149 3.83 -7.92 7.59
CA LYS A 149 4.87 -8.81 7.04
C LYS A 149 5.62 -8.04 5.95
N SER A 150 6.82 -7.59 6.25
CA SER A 150 7.71 -7.02 5.23
C SER A 150 9.16 -6.99 5.72
N PRO A 151 9.81 -8.17 5.87
CA PRO A 151 11.17 -8.22 6.37
C PRO A 151 12.09 -7.30 5.57
N ILE A 152 11.91 -7.18 4.25
CA ILE A 152 12.76 -6.34 3.42
C ILE A 152 12.54 -4.83 3.57
N LEU A 153 11.29 -4.36 3.67
CA LEU A 153 11.01 -2.93 3.84
C LEU A 153 11.46 -2.41 5.22
N PHE A 154 11.68 -3.33 6.17
CA PHE A 154 12.18 -3.03 7.51
C PHE A 154 13.64 -3.46 7.72
N SER A 155 14.32 -3.94 6.68
CA SER A 155 15.70 -4.41 6.75
C SER A 155 16.68 -3.32 6.33
N LYS A 156 17.78 -3.19 7.08
CA LYS A 156 18.95 -2.38 6.68
C LYS A 156 19.78 -3.06 5.60
N ALA A 157 19.69 -4.38 5.46
CA ALA A 157 20.45 -5.12 4.47
C ALA A 157 19.95 -4.87 3.03
N GLY A 158 18.70 -4.42 2.88
CA GLY A 158 18.08 -4.31 1.58
C GLY A 158 17.83 -5.68 0.94
N LEU A 159 17.34 -5.66 -0.30
CA LEU A 159 17.13 -6.85 -1.13
C LEU A 159 18.39 -7.10 -1.95
N ALA A 160 18.76 -8.36 -2.21
CA ALA A 160 19.90 -8.63 -3.09
C ALA A 160 19.55 -8.30 -4.55
N PRO A 161 20.54 -8.02 -5.43
CA PRO A 161 20.29 -7.83 -6.86
C PRO A 161 19.63 -9.07 -7.48
N GLY A 162 18.64 -8.85 -8.34
CA GLY A 162 17.87 -9.92 -9.01
C GLY A 162 16.76 -10.57 -8.17
N GLU A 163 16.69 -10.28 -6.87
CA GLU A 163 15.70 -10.88 -5.97
C GLU A 163 14.37 -10.12 -5.92
N ASP A 164 13.32 -10.82 -5.48
CA ASP A 164 12.01 -10.25 -5.18
C ASP A 164 11.43 -10.76 -3.85
N GLU A 165 10.66 -9.91 -3.16
CA GLU A 165 10.00 -10.28 -1.90
C GLU A 165 8.58 -9.71 -1.80
N GLY A 166 7.64 -10.58 -1.40
CA GLY A 166 6.25 -10.20 -1.15
C GLY A 166 6.01 -9.63 0.25
N PHE A 167 5.21 -8.57 0.33
CA PHE A 167 4.84 -7.90 1.58
C PHE A 167 3.33 -7.79 1.81
N GLN A 168 2.97 -7.64 3.08
CA GLN A 168 1.64 -7.30 3.56
C GLN A 168 1.77 -6.24 4.66
N LEU A 169 1.48 -4.99 4.32
CA LEU A 169 1.51 -3.85 5.26
C LEU A 169 0.13 -3.63 5.86
N LEU A 170 0.07 -3.47 7.18
CA LEU A 170 -1.16 -3.28 7.92
C LEU A 170 -1.21 -1.91 8.61
N ALA A 171 -2.38 -1.27 8.52
CA ALA A 171 -2.74 -0.11 9.31
C ALA A 171 -4.11 -0.35 9.94
N HIS A 172 -4.39 0.29 11.07
CA HIS A 172 -5.62 0.08 11.81
C HIS A 172 -6.18 1.37 12.43
N SER A 173 -7.49 1.40 12.61
CA SER A 173 -8.22 2.48 13.28
C SER A 173 -9.15 1.91 14.35
N LYS A 174 -9.36 2.70 15.41
CA LYS A 174 -10.39 2.42 16.42
C LYS A 174 -11.80 2.69 15.90
N THR A 175 -11.94 3.53 14.88
CA THR A 175 -13.21 3.95 14.30
C THR A 175 -13.69 2.92 13.28
N ALA A 176 -14.94 2.48 13.39
CA ALA A 176 -15.61 1.73 12.33
C ALA A 176 -15.86 2.64 11.13
N THR A 177 -15.26 2.34 9.99
CA THR A 177 -15.65 2.94 8.71
C THR A 177 -16.64 2.04 8.00
N ASN A 178 -17.47 2.59 7.11
CA ASN A 178 -18.26 1.76 6.20
C ASN A 178 -17.61 1.68 4.80
N ARG A 179 -16.89 2.75 4.40
CA ARG A 179 -16.17 2.90 3.13
C ARG A 179 -15.03 3.90 3.33
N LEU A 180 -13.98 3.79 2.52
CA LEU A 180 -12.84 4.72 2.56
C LEU A 180 -13.02 5.95 1.65
N GLY A 181 -13.95 5.93 0.69
CA GLY A 181 -14.23 7.09 -0.17
C GLY A 181 -12.98 7.59 -0.90
N GLN A 182 -12.74 8.90 -0.87
CA GLN A 182 -11.49 9.45 -1.39
C GLN A 182 -10.34 9.11 -0.44
N THR A 183 -9.35 8.38 -0.94
CA THR A 183 -8.24 7.89 -0.13
C THR A 183 -6.91 8.17 -0.82
N THR A 184 -5.95 8.73 -0.10
CA THR A 184 -4.55 8.78 -0.49
C THR A 184 -3.78 7.74 0.32
N ILE A 185 -3.16 6.81 -0.38
CA ILE A 185 -2.13 5.94 0.17
C ILE A 185 -0.79 6.61 -0.08
N THR A 186 -0.03 6.85 0.98
CA THR A 186 1.33 7.36 0.90
C THR A 186 2.29 6.28 1.35
N LEU A 187 3.22 5.90 0.48
CA LEU A 187 4.30 4.97 0.79
C LEU A 187 5.62 5.73 0.83
N PHE A 188 6.39 5.53 1.90
CA PHE A 188 7.75 6.04 1.99
C PHE A 188 8.73 5.05 1.35
N MET A 189 9.45 5.49 0.33
CA MET A 189 10.42 4.70 -0.42
C MET A 189 11.64 5.56 -0.69
N VAL A 190 12.83 5.10 -0.27
CA VAL A 190 14.13 5.68 -0.66
C VAL A 190 14.19 7.19 -0.44
N GLY A 191 13.91 7.63 0.80
CA GLY A 191 13.94 9.05 1.15
C GLY A 191 12.75 9.89 0.65
N HIS A 192 11.83 9.33 -0.15
CA HIS A 192 10.72 10.06 -0.75
C HIS A 192 9.35 9.42 -0.50
N TYR A 193 8.31 10.23 -0.46
CA TYR A 193 6.94 9.75 -0.44
C TYR A 193 6.40 9.57 -1.86
N LYS A 194 5.77 8.43 -2.14
CA LYS A 194 4.92 8.26 -3.32
C LYS A 194 3.46 8.18 -2.89
N ASN A 195 2.64 8.99 -3.55
CA ASN A 195 1.21 9.09 -3.28
C ASN A 195 0.42 8.35 -4.35
N LEU A 196 -0.53 7.54 -3.91
CA LEU A 196 -1.54 6.90 -4.73
C LEU A 196 -2.90 7.42 -4.29
N LYS A 197 -3.49 8.28 -5.11
CA LYS A 197 -4.85 8.79 -4.91
C LYS A 197 -5.84 7.78 -5.49
N LEU A 198 -6.82 7.40 -4.68
CA LEU A 198 -7.83 6.39 -4.97
C LEU A 198 -9.21 6.95 -4.67
N ASN A 199 -10.19 6.49 -5.44
CA ASN A 199 -11.60 6.70 -5.17
C ASN A 199 -12.25 5.34 -4.91
N LEU A 200 -12.32 4.98 -3.62
CA LEU A 200 -12.79 3.69 -3.13
C LEU A 200 -14.31 3.77 -2.87
N LYS A 201 -15.08 3.38 -3.88
CA LYS A 201 -16.56 3.37 -3.88
C LYS A 201 -17.15 2.15 -3.21
#